data_AF-A0A259LNN3-F1
#
_entry.id   AF-A0A259LNN3-F1
#
_cell.length_a   1.000
_cell.length_b   1.000
_cell.length_c   1.000
_cell.angle_alpha   90.00
_cell.angle_beta   90.00
_cell.angle_gamma   90.00
#
_symmetry.space_group_name_H-M   'P 1'
#
loop_
_entity.id
_entity.type
_entity.pdbx_description
1 polymer ?
#
loop_
_entity_poly.entity_id
_entity_poly.type
_entity_poly.pdbx_seq_one_letter_code
_entity_poly.pdbx_strand_id
1 'polypeptide(L)' 'RTVPQIFIGATHVGGCDDLYALETAGKLDSLLQG' A
#
# COMPACT_ATOMS: atom_id res chain seq x y z
N ARG A 1 -1.58 9.00 -16.67
CA ARG A 1 -0.63 9.51 -15.64
C ARG A 1 -1.44 9.83 -14.40
N THR A 2 -1.55 8.87 -13.50
CA THR A 2 -2.31 8.97 -12.25
C THR A 2 -1.32 9.02 -11.08
N VAL A 3 -1.68 9.77 -10.04
CA VAL A 3 -0.87 9.98 -8.84
C VAL A 3 -1.74 9.66 -7.63
N PRO A 4 -1.14 9.28 -6.49
CA PRO A 4 0.25 8.84 -6.27
C PRO A 4 0.48 7.36 -6.65
N GLN A 5 1.75 6.98 -6.85
CA GLN A 5 2.19 5.57 -6.87
C GLN A 5 2.93 5.31 -5.55
N ILE A 6 2.37 4.43 -4.73
CA ILE A 6 2.79 4.13 -3.37
C ILE A 6 3.62 2.85 -3.38
N PHE A 7 4.72 2.88 -2.65
CA PHE A 7 5.61 1.74 -2.43
C PHE A 7 5.89 1.61 -0.93
N ILE A 8 5.96 0.38 -0.43
CA ILE A 8 6.42 0.04 0.92
C ILE A 8 7.67 -0.82 0.76
N GLY A 9 8.83 -0.27 1.11
CA GLY A 9 10.12 -0.87 0.76
C GLY A 9 10.27 -1.05 -0.75
N ALA A 10 10.50 -2.29 -1.20
CA ALA A 10 10.56 -2.65 -2.62
C ALA A 10 9.19 -3.04 -3.22
N THR A 11 8.15 -3.13 -2.40
CA THR A 11 6.82 -3.59 -2.83
C THR A 11 6.00 -2.44 -3.40
N HIS A 12 5.55 -2.58 -4.64
CA HIS A 12 4.58 -1.66 -5.23
C HIS A 12 3.19 -1.92 -4.66
N VAL A 13 2.58 -0.91 -4.06
CA VAL A 13 1.25 -0.98 -3.46
C VAL A 13 0.17 -0.52 -4.43
N GLY A 14 0.45 0.50 -5.26
CA GLY A 14 -0.53 1.08 -6.17
C GLY A 14 -0.89 2.51 -5.79
N GLY A 15 -2.16 2.88 -5.88
CA GLY A 15 -2.65 4.22 -5.54
C GLY A 15 -3.04 4.40 -4.07
N CYS A 16 -3.64 5.54 -3.77
CA CYS A 16 -4.18 5.83 -2.44
C CYS A 16 -5.27 4.82 -2.03
N ASP A 17 -6.17 4.50 -2.96
CA ASP A 17 -7.27 3.56 -2.72
C ASP A 17 -6.75 2.14 -2.40
N ASP A 18 -5.69 1.71 -3.08
CA ASP A 18 -5.06 0.41 -2.83
C ASP A 18 -4.43 0.35 -1.44
N LEU A 19 -3.80 1.44 -0.99
CA LEU A 19 -3.26 1.54 0.37
C LEU A 19 -4.38 1.42 1.43
N TYR A 20 -5.48 2.16 1.25
CA TYR A 20 -6.63 2.09 2.16
C TYR A 20 -7.34 0.74 2.13
N ALA A 21 -7.38 0.06 0.99
CA ALA A 21 -7.91 -1.30 0.88
C ALA A 21 -7.07 -2.29 1.68
N LEU A 22 -5.74 -2.14 1.69
CA LEU A 22 -4.84 -2.97 2.51
C LEU A 22 -5.00 -2.72 4.01
N GLU A 23 -5.17 -1.46 4.41
CA GLU A 23 -5.47 -1.10 5.80
C GLU A 23 -6.80 -1.73 6.25
N THR A 24 -7.86 -1.55 5.47
CA THR A 24 -9.20 -2.10 5.77
C THR A 24 -9.18 -3.63 5.82
N ALA A 25 -8.34 -4.27 5.00
CA ALA A 25 -8.16 -5.72 5.00
C ALA A 25 -7.25 -6.23 6.15
N GLY A 26 -6.67 -5.35 6.97
CA GLY A 26 -5.74 -5.71 8.05
C GLY A 26 -4.41 -6.27 7.55
N LYS A 27 -4.04 -6.00 6.29
CA LYS A 27 -2.82 -6.52 5.64
C LYS A 27 -1.68 -5.51 5.59
N LEU A 28 -1.98 -4.23 5.84
CA LEU A 28 -1.00 -3.16 5.78
C LEU A 28 0.09 -3.33 6.85
N ASP A 29 -0.27 -3.70 8.08
CA ASP A 29 0.69 -3.89 9.16
C ASP A 29 1.74 -4.96 8.84
N SER A 30 1.34 -6.04 8.16
CA SER A 30 2.28 -7.09 7.74
C SER A 30 3.29 -6.60 6.70
N LEU A 31 2.91 -5.64 5.85
CA LEU A 31 3.83 -5.02 4.89
C LEU A 31 4.76 -4.00 5.56
N LEU A 32 4.32 -3.36 6.64
CA LEU A 32 5.10 -2.37 7.40
C LEU A 32 6.10 -3.00 8.39
N GLN A 33 5.86 -4.24 8.82
CA GLN A 33 6.74 -4.99 9.72
C GLN A 33 7.96 -5.62 9.03
N GLY A 34 8.16 -5.34 7.73
CA GLY A 34 9.28 -5.83 6.93
C GLY A 34 10.64 -5.25 7.31
#